data_AF-A0A3P3QV25-F1
#
_entry.id   AF-A0A3P3QV25-F1
#
_cell.length_a   1.000
_cell.length_b   1.000
_cell.length_c   1.000
_cell.angle_alpha   90.00
_cell.angle_beta   90.00
_cell.angle_gamma   90.00
#
_symmetry.space_group_name_H-M   'P 1'
#
loop_
_entity.id
_entity.type
_entity.pdbx_description
1 polymer ?
#
loop_
_entity_poly.entity_id
_entity_poly.type
_entity_poly.pdbx_seq_one_letter_code
_entity_poly.pdbx_strand_id
1 'polypeptide(L)'
;MKIFTYDDNFYALASCIYTTWEYSLCHKDENIILQKHLFTQQSLFSEIVYVSTDITKAKKVIESVKHKISIQAYETVYMAFLYYKDTGNDIYNYLRLAFKYGKKINYMSGEEAVMKLLKFQTAVSREIHSYKEVTRFKEVDKDMFLATIEPKHNILAELSYHFKDRMPSLNWIIIDASRSIALIHPKDSECYMQTIEKNELEVATKLNDIKNPYSKLWKVFFENISIEERENVNLQRKNCPLRKRKYMTEFIDENKNA
;
A
#
# COMPACT_ATOMS: atom_id res chain seq x y z
N MET A 1 -21.86 12.41 -19.01
CA MET A 1 -20.82 12.20 -17.97
C MET A 1 -19.68 11.45 -18.63
N LYS A 2 -18.45 11.94 -18.51
CA LYS A 2 -17.26 11.24 -19.04
C LYS A 2 -16.47 10.60 -17.91
N ILE A 3 -16.10 9.34 -18.10
CA ILE A 3 -15.28 8.58 -17.16
C ILE A 3 -13.92 8.33 -17.81
N PHE A 4 -12.89 8.95 -17.26
CA PHE A 4 -11.51 8.69 -17.67
C PHE A 4 -10.97 7.53 -16.85
N THR A 5 -10.49 6.50 -17.53
CA THR A 5 -9.98 5.27 -16.91
C THR A 5 -8.49 5.11 -17.09
N TYR A 6 -7.84 4.51 -16.10
CA TYR A 6 -6.38 4.33 -16.06
C TYR A 6 -5.99 3.00 -15.39
N ASP A 7 -4.80 2.48 -15.71
CA ASP A 7 -4.27 1.25 -15.11
C ASP A 7 -3.93 1.44 -13.62
N ASP A 8 -3.85 0.35 -12.85
CA ASP A 8 -3.55 0.44 -11.41
C ASP A 8 -2.05 0.71 -11.12
N ASN A 9 -1.59 1.90 -11.50
CA ASN A 9 -0.25 2.41 -11.28
C ASN A 9 -0.29 3.93 -11.07
N PHE A 10 0.58 4.46 -10.22
CA PHE A 10 0.61 5.88 -9.90
C PHE A 10 0.92 6.76 -11.12
N TYR A 11 1.82 6.30 -12.01
CA TYR A 11 2.11 7.02 -13.25
C TYR A 11 0.91 7.04 -14.22
N ALA A 12 0.10 5.98 -14.23
CA ALA A 12 -1.12 5.91 -15.03
C ALA A 12 -2.15 6.94 -14.50
N LEU A 13 -2.36 7.00 -13.17
CA LEU A 13 -3.19 8.01 -12.54
C LEU A 13 -2.73 9.44 -12.89
N ALA A 14 -1.43 9.72 -12.75
CA ALA A 14 -0.89 11.04 -13.06
C ALA A 14 -1.06 11.43 -14.54
N SER A 15 -0.88 10.48 -15.47
CA SER A 15 -1.15 10.67 -16.91
C SER A 15 -2.62 10.95 -17.18
N CYS A 16 -3.51 10.23 -16.49
CA CYS A 16 -4.95 10.39 -16.58
C CYS A 16 -5.38 11.77 -16.07
N ILE A 17 -4.90 12.19 -14.89
CA ILE A 17 -5.15 13.54 -14.35
C ILE A 17 -4.74 14.62 -15.35
N TYR A 18 -3.57 14.50 -15.97
CA TYR A 18 -3.11 15.47 -16.98
C TYR A 18 -4.10 15.56 -18.16
N THR A 19 -4.46 14.40 -18.73
CA THR A 19 -5.35 14.32 -19.90
C THR A 19 -6.76 14.81 -19.57
N THR A 20 -7.28 14.45 -18.41
CA THR A 20 -8.57 14.95 -17.90
C THR A 20 -8.54 16.45 -17.69
N TRP A 21 -7.44 17.00 -17.17
CA TRP A 21 -7.30 18.44 -16.97
C TRP A 21 -7.30 19.20 -18.31
N GLU A 22 -6.53 18.73 -19.30
CA GLU A 22 -6.55 19.29 -20.67
C GLU A 22 -7.96 19.26 -21.27
N TYR A 23 -8.65 18.12 -21.14
CA TYR A 23 -10.01 17.97 -21.62
C TYR A 23 -10.97 18.96 -20.95
N SER A 24 -10.92 19.09 -19.62
CA SER A 24 -11.77 20.01 -18.85
C SER A 24 -11.56 21.47 -19.25
N LEU A 25 -10.31 21.88 -19.53
CA LEU A 25 -9.99 23.22 -20.01
C LEU A 25 -10.60 23.51 -21.40
N CYS A 26 -10.52 22.54 -22.32
CA CYS A 26 -11.04 22.70 -23.67
C CYS A 26 -12.57 22.71 -23.74
N HIS A 27 -13.24 21.92 -22.90
CA HIS A 27 -14.69 21.68 -23.00
C HIS A 27 -15.50 22.40 -21.92
N LYS A 28 -14.86 23.04 -20.94
CA LYS A 28 -15.49 23.66 -19.76
C LYS A 28 -16.47 22.70 -19.05
N ASP A 29 -16.17 21.40 -19.10
CA ASP A 29 -17.03 20.35 -18.58
C ASP A 29 -16.75 20.11 -17.09
N GLU A 30 -17.81 20.08 -16.29
CA GLU A 30 -17.76 19.83 -14.85
C GLU A 30 -18.11 18.38 -14.49
N ASN A 31 -18.66 17.59 -15.43
CA ASN A 31 -19.14 16.22 -15.18
C ASN A 31 -18.14 15.15 -15.62
N ILE A 32 -16.93 15.24 -15.05
CA ILE A 32 -15.82 14.31 -15.30
C ILE A 32 -15.52 13.48 -14.05
N ILE A 33 -15.33 12.17 -14.23
CA ILE A 33 -14.94 11.24 -13.18
C ILE A 33 -13.65 10.52 -13.59
N LEU A 34 -12.76 10.28 -12.63
CA LEU A 34 -11.61 9.39 -12.81
C LEU A 34 -11.84 8.07 -12.08
N GLN A 35 -11.52 6.97 -12.76
CA GLN A 35 -11.68 5.63 -12.20
C GLN A 35 -10.55 4.69 -12.64
N LYS A 36 -10.13 3.76 -11.79
CA LYS A 36 -9.27 2.65 -12.22
C LYS A 36 -10.02 1.78 -13.23
N HIS A 37 -9.34 1.37 -14.30
CA HIS A 37 -9.95 0.63 -15.40
C HIS A 37 -10.63 -0.67 -14.94
N LEU A 38 -10.03 -1.39 -13.99
CA LEU A 38 -10.58 -2.64 -13.41
C LEU A 38 -11.89 -2.45 -12.62
N PHE A 39 -12.21 -1.24 -12.18
CA PHE A 39 -13.41 -0.94 -11.40
C PHE A 39 -14.57 -0.45 -12.28
N THR A 40 -14.35 -0.30 -13.58
CA THR A 40 -15.33 0.28 -14.50
C THR A 40 -16.56 -0.62 -14.60
N GLN A 41 -17.71 -0.11 -14.16
CA GLN A 41 -19.01 -0.68 -14.51
C GLN A 41 -19.56 0.09 -15.69
N GLN A 42 -19.94 -0.59 -16.76
CA GLN A 42 -20.56 0.05 -17.90
C GLN A 42 -21.92 0.62 -17.48
N SER A 43 -22.03 1.95 -17.50
CA SER A 43 -23.31 2.66 -17.37
C SER A 43 -23.77 3.07 -18.76
N LEU A 44 -25.06 2.82 -19.06
CA LEU A 44 -25.67 3.08 -20.37
C LEU A 44 -25.53 4.53 -20.87
N PHE A 45 -25.27 5.48 -19.96
CA PHE A 45 -25.22 6.92 -20.23
C PHE A 45 -23.83 7.54 -20.02
N SER A 46 -22.79 6.72 -19.84
CA SER A 46 -21.43 7.17 -19.55
C SER A 46 -20.50 6.88 -20.72
N GLU A 47 -19.79 7.90 -21.19
CA GLU A 47 -18.72 7.72 -22.17
C GLU A 47 -17.42 7.37 -21.42
N ILE A 48 -16.84 6.21 -21.71
CA ILE A 48 -15.61 5.72 -21.09
C ILE A 48 -14.44 6.05 -22.01
N VAL A 49 -13.45 6.78 -21.49
CA VAL A 49 -12.21 7.12 -22.19
C VAL A 49 -11.06 6.45 -21.46
N TYR A 50 -10.42 5.46 -22.08
CA TYR A 50 -9.19 4.87 -21.55
C TYR A 50 -7.99 5.76 -21.86
N VAL A 51 -7.19 6.06 -20.83
CA VAL A 51 -5.97 6.85 -20.96
C VAL A 51 -4.77 5.93 -20.80
N SER A 52 -4.00 5.76 -21.88
CA SER A 52 -2.73 5.06 -21.82
C SER A 52 -1.71 5.83 -20.98
N THR A 53 -0.81 5.09 -20.31
CA THR A 53 0.21 5.71 -19.47
C THR A 53 1.23 6.46 -20.33
N ASP A 54 1.40 7.76 -20.06
CA ASP A 54 2.40 8.61 -20.68
C ASP A 54 3.32 9.17 -19.58
N ILE A 55 4.52 8.61 -19.52
CA ILE A 55 5.52 8.96 -18.50
C ILE A 55 5.85 10.46 -18.52
N THR A 56 5.82 11.11 -19.69
CA THR A 56 6.12 12.53 -19.81
C THR A 56 5.03 13.39 -19.16
N LYS A 57 3.76 13.07 -19.40
CA LYS A 57 2.60 13.71 -18.77
C LYS A 57 2.56 13.44 -17.27
N ALA A 58 2.81 12.20 -16.87
CA ALA A 58 2.86 11.81 -15.46
C ALA A 58 3.92 12.62 -14.68
N LYS A 59 5.15 12.73 -15.21
CA LYS A 59 6.23 13.51 -14.60
C LYS A 59 5.84 14.98 -14.43
N LYS A 60 5.24 15.61 -15.44
CA LYS A 60 4.76 17.00 -15.36
C LYS A 60 3.77 17.21 -14.22
N VAL A 61 2.82 16.28 -14.04
CA VAL A 61 1.85 16.35 -12.92
C VAL A 61 2.56 16.19 -11.59
N ILE A 62 3.40 15.16 -11.45
CA ILE A 62 4.13 14.89 -10.20
C ILE A 62 4.99 16.08 -9.79
N GLU A 63 5.78 16.63 -10.71
CA GLU A 63 6.61 17.81 -10.47
C GLU A 63 5.78 19.05 -10.17
N SER A 64 4.66 19.25 -10.88
CA SER A 64 3.74 20.36 -10.60
C SER A 64 3.17 20.29 -9.19
N VAL A 65 2.77 19.11 -8.71
CA VAL A 65 2.27 18.94 -7.34
C VAL A 65 3.38 19.20 -6.32
N LYS A 66 4.57 18.62 -6.51
CA LYS A 66 5.71 18.78 -5.58
C LYS A 66 6.16 20.24 -5.47
N HIS A 67 6.29 20.94 -6.60
CA HIS A 67 6.92 22.26 -6.65
C HIS A 67 5.93 23.42 -6.58
N LYS A 68 4.76 23.33 -7.20
CA LYS A 68 3.76 24.43 -7.19
C LYS A 68 2.83 24.37 -5.97
N ILE A 69 2.58 23.17 -5.43
CA ILE A 69 1.75 22.98 -4.24
C ILE A 69 2.67 22.75 -3.05
N SER A 70 3.08 21.51 -2.77
CA SER A 70 4.07 21.18 -1.73
C SER A 70 4.44 19.69 -1.77
N ILE A 71 5.55 19.33 -1.13
CA ILE A 71 5.91 17.92 -0.92
C ILE A 71 4.86 17.19 -0.06
N GLN A 72 4.30 17.85 0.95
CA GLN A 72 3.25 17.31 1.81
C GLN A 72 1.98 16.97 1.02
N ALA A 73 1.57 17.83 0.08
CA ALA A 73 0.43 17.55 -0.80
C ALA A 73 0.71 16.36 -1.72
N TYR A 74 1.93 16.24 -2.24
CA TYR A 74 2.35 15.07 -3.01
C TYR A 74 2.26 13.78 -2.17
N GLU A 75 2.78 13.78 -0.94
CA GLU A 75 2.68 12.64 -0.02
C GLU A 75 1.23 12.27 0.28
N THR A 76 0.37 13.27 0.48
CA THR A 76 -1.06 13.08 0.73
C THR A 76 -1.73 12.39 -0.46
N VAL A 77 -1.45 12.84 -1.68
CA VAL A 77 -1.96 12.27 -2.93
C VAL A 77 -1.42 10.85 -3.14
N TYR A 78 -0.13 10.62 -2.93
CA TYR A 78 0.49 9.32 -3.09
C TYR A 78 -0.06 8.31 -2.08
N MET A 79 -0.16 8.67 -0.80
CA MET A 79 -0.76 7.82 0.22
C MET A 79 -2.24 7.54 -0.05
N ALA A 80 -2.99 8.51 -0.60
CA ALA A 80 -4.37 8.29 -1.03
C ALA A 80 -4.46 7.29 -2.20
N PHE A 81 -3.49 7.28 -3.12
CA PHE A 81 -3.43 6.29 -4.21
C PHE A 81 -3.16 4.87 -3.69
N LEU A 82 -2.34 4.70 -2.64
CA LEU A 82 -2.08 3.40 -2.02
C LEU A 82 -3.29 2.82 -1.29
N TYR A 83 -4.34 3.62 -1.06
CA TYR A 83 -5.56 3.17 -0.41
C TYR A 83 -6.22 2.01 -1.20
N TYR A 84 -6.89 1.10 -0.49
CA TYR A 84 -7.35 -0.16 -1.07
C TYR A 84 -8.54 -0.04 -2.02
N LYS A 85 -9.24 1.11 -1.98
CA LYS A 85 -10.33 1.45 -2.90
C LYS A 85 -9.79 2.34 -4.01
N ASP A 86 -10.54 2.44 -5.09
CA ASP A 86 -10.27 3.46 -6.09
C ASP A 86 -10.52 4.87 -5.53
N THR A 87 -9.47 5.67 -5.54
CA THR A 87 -9.43 7.06 -5.04
C THR A 87 -9.13 8.06 -6.15
N GLY A 88 -9.10 7.65 -7.43
CA GLY A 88 -8.70 8.50 -8.55
C GLY A 88 -9.51 9.80 -8.63
N ASN A 89 -10.83 9.72 -8.51
CA ASN A 89 -11.71 10.89 -8.50
C ASN A 89 -11.50 11.78 -7.26
N ASP A 90 -11.27 11.18 -6.10
CA ASP A 90 -11.01 11.92 -4.85
C ASP A 90 -9.72 12.73 -4.96
N ILE A 91 -8.67 12.10 -5.50
CA ILE A 91 -7.37 12.73 -5.77
C ILE A 91 -7.53 13.87 -6.78
N TYR A 92 -8.29 13.67 -7.86
CA TYR A 92 -8.54 14.71 -8.84
C TYR A 92 -9.23 15.94 -8.24
N ASN A 93 -10.28 15.73 -7.44
CA ASN A 93 -11.01 16.81 -6.78
C ASN A 93 -10.13 17.57 -5.77
N TYR A 94 -9.31 16.84 -5.01
CA TYR A 94 -8.31 17.46 -4.13
C TYR A 94 -7.33 18.32 -4.94
N LEU A 95 -6.79 17.81 -6.05
CA LEU A 95 -5.82 18.53 -6.86
C LEU A 95 -6.40 19.78 -7.51
N ARG A 96 -7.67 19.77 -7.93
CA ARG A 96 -8.36 20.98 -8.42
C ARG A 96 -8.34 22.11 -7.38
N LEU A 97 -8.64 21.79 -6.12
CA LEU A 97 -8.56 22.76 -5.02
C LEU A 97 -7.10 23.13 -4.71
N ALA A 98 -6.20 22.15 -4.70
CA ALA A 98 -4.80 22.35 -4.38
C ALA A 98 -4.10 23.27 -5.39
N PHE A 99 -4.40 23.17 -6.69
CA PHE A 99 -3.88 24.09 -7.70
C PHE A 99 -4.47 25.50 -7.61
N LYS A 100 -5.68 25.66 -7.06
CA LYS A 100 -6.29 26.97 -6.80
C LYS A 100 -5.66 27.68 -5.59
N TYR A 101 -5.42 26.94 -4.50
CA TYR A 101 -4.97 27.52 -3.22
C TYR A 101 -3.47 27.35 -2.93
N GLY A 102 -2.76 26.55 -3.74
CA GLY A 102 -1.34 26.25 -3.56
C GLY A 102 -1.06 25.63 -2.20
N LYS A 103 0.04 26.06 -1.56
CA LYS A 103 0.48 25.58 -0.22
C LYS A 103 -0.60 25.65 0.87
N LYS A 104 -1.57 26.58 0.76
CA LYS A 104 -2.62 26.75 1.77
C LYS A 104 -3.51 25.52 1.93
N ILE A 105 -3.59 24.66 0.90
CA ILE A 105 -4.40 23.44 0.93
C ILE A 105 -4.09 22.54 2.13
N ASN A 106 -2.84 22.55 2.61
CA ASN A 106 -2.40 21.73 3.75
C ASN A 106 -3.08 22.11 5.07
N TYR A 107 -3.69 23.30 5.15
CA TYR A 107 -4.40 23.79 6.34
C TYR A 107 -5.92 23.81 6.15
N MET A 108 -6.44 23.36 5.00
CA MET A 108 -7.86 23.43 4.66
C MET A 108 -8.60 22.14 5.07
N SER A 109 -8.39 21.64 6.28
CA SER A 109 -9.02 20.40 6.78
C SER A 109 -10.55 20.48 6.91
N GLY A 110 -11.12 21.68 6.83
CA GLY A 110 -12.57 21.90 6.75
C GLY A 110 -13.18 21.59 5.37
N GLU A 111 -12.37 21.56 4.31
CA GLU A 111 -12.83 21.18 2.97
C GLU A 111 -13.01 19.67 2.87
N GLU A 112 -14.15 19.22 2.36
CA GLU A 112 -14.51 17.80 2.33
C GLU A 112 -13.49 16.96 1.56
N ALA A 113 -13.06 17.42 0.38
CA ALA A 113 -12.07 16.73 -0.45
C ALA A 113 -10.72 16.60 0.25
N VAL A 114 -10.29 17.62 1.01
CA VAL A 114 -9.04 17.60 1.78
C VAL A 114 -9.17 16.61 2.95
N MET A 115 -10.25 16.72 3.73
CA MET A 115 -10.51 15.84 4.86
C MET A 115 -10.54 14.36 4.43
N LYS A 116 -11.14 14.07 3.28
CA LYS A 116 -11.25 12.71 2.74
C LYS A 116 -9.87 12.11 2.42
N LEU A 117 -8.99 12.87 1.76
CA LEU A 117 -7.62 12.40 1.49
C LEU A 117 -6.78 12.24 2.77
N LEU A 118 -6.91 13.14 3.74
CA LEU A 118 -6.22 13.01 5.02
C LEU A 118 -6.64 11.75 5.78
N LYS A 119 -7.92 11.34 5.67
CA LYS A 119 -8.40 10.05 6.22
C LYS A 119 -7.75 8.86 5.52
N PHE A 120 -7.62 8.89 4.19
CA PHE A 120 -6.93 7.84 3.44
C PHE A 120 -5.46 7.75 3.83
N GLN A 121 -4.76 8.88 3.84
CA GLN A 121 -3.37 8.97 4.28
C GLN A 121 -3.19 8.39 5.68
N THR A 122 -4.04 8.79 6.64
CA THR A 122 -3.99 8.29 8.01
C THR A 122 -4.20 6.77 8.08
N ALA A 123 -5.13 6.23 7.30
CA ALA A 123 -5.41 4.80 7.26
C ALA A 123 -4.21 4.00 6.71
N VAL A 124 -3.59 4.48 5.63
CA VAL A 124 -2.41 3.87 5.01
C VAL A 124 -1.21 3.94 5.94
N SER A 125 -0.90 5.13 6.50
CA SER A 125 0.23 5.33 7.42
C SER A 125 0.13 4.46 8.68
N ARG A 126 -1.07 4.32 9.26
CA ARG A 126 -1.30 3.42 10.40
C ARG A 126 -1.03 1.96 10.04
N GLU A 127 -1.44 1.53 8.84
CA GLU A 127 -1.18 0.16 8.42
C GLU A 127 0.31 -0.10 8.16
N ILE A 128 1.02 0.85 7.50
CA ILE A 128 2.47 0.81 7.34
C ILE A 128 3.16 0.65 8.69
N HIS A 129 2.84 1.52 9.65
CA HIS A 129 3.46 1.47 10.98
C HIS A 129 3.21 0.13 11.67
N SER A 130 1.98 -0.37 11.61
CA SER A 130 1.66 -1.66 12.21
C SER A 130 2.42 -2.82 11.55
N TYR A 131 2.60 -2.84 10.22
CA TYR A 131 3.37 -3.90 9.56
C TYR A 131 4.88 -3.81 9.82
N LYS A 132 5.42 -2.63 10.12
CA LYS A 132 6.80 -2.52 10.61
C LYS A 132 7.00 -3.29 11.93
N GLU A 133 5.97 -3.35 12.78
CA GLU A 133 6.03 -4.02 14.09
C GLU A 133 5.68 -5.51 14.04
N VAL A 134 4.72 -5.90 13.19
CA VAL A 134 4.17 -7.28 13.21
C VAL A 134 4.78 -8.23 12.19
N THR A 135 5.53 -7.74 11.20
CA THR A 135 6.14 -8.62 10.18
C THR A 135 7.10 -9.59 10.86
N ARG A 136 6.94 -10.89 10.58
CA ARG A 136 7.80 -11.96 11.10
C ARG A 136 8.59 -12.56 9.95
N PHE A 137 9.90 -12.55 10.09
CA PHE A 137 10.81 -13.24 9.18
C PHE A 137 11.09 -14.64 9.70
N LYS A 138 11.15 -15.59 8.77
CA LYS A 138 11.57 -16.97 9.02
C LYS A 138 12.73 -17.28 8.09
N GLU A 139 13.76 -17.90 8.62
CA GLU A 139 14.85 -18.42 7.80
C GLU A 139 14.35 -19.67 7.07
N VAL A 140 14.36 -19.62 5.73
CA VAL A 140 13.83 -20.69 4.85
C VAL A 140 14.93 -21.45 4.11
N ASP A 141 16.10 -20.83 3.98
CA ASP A 141 17.34 -21.41 3.50
C ASP A 141 18.50 -20.63 4.14
N LYS A 142 19.73 -21.13 4.00
CA LYS A 142 20.93 -20.51 4.56
C LYS A 142 21.01 -19.04 4.12
N ASP A 143 21.02 -18.13 5.09
CA ASP A 143 21.10 -16.67 4.88
C ASP A 143 19.95 -16.07 4.04
N MET A 144 18.79 -16.74 3.97
CA MET A 144 17.59 -16.28 3.26
C MET A 144 16.37 -16.24 4.19
N PHE A 145 15.82 -15.05 4.36
CA PHE A 145 14.70 -14.80 5.27
C PHE A 145 13.42 -14.45 4.50
N LEU A 146 12.34 -15.14 4.81
CA LEU A 146 11.04 -14.93 4.18
C LEU A 146 10.03 -14.42 5.20
N ALA A 147 9.25 -13.43 4.82
CA ALA A 147 8.08 -12.97 5.53
C ALA A 147 6.88 -12.95 4.59
N THR A 148 5.71 -13.32 5.10
CA THR A 148 4.44 -13.17 4.38
C THR A 148 3.55 -12.21 5.14
N ILE A 149 2.94 -11.28 4.40
CA ILE A 149 1.98 -10.32 4.92
C ILE A 149 0.76 -10.30 4.00
N GLU A 150 -0.34 -9.78 4.54
CA GLU A 150 -1.57 -9.62 3.79
C GLU A 150 -2.13 -8.24 4.14
N PRO A 151 -1.54 -7.13 3.66
CA PRO A 151 -1.99 -5.77 3.96
C PRO A 151 -3.28 -5.42 3.22
N LYS A 152 -4.04 -4.47 3.76
CA LYS A 152 -5.30 -4.03 3.15
C LYS A 152 -4.99 -3.04 2.05
N HIS A 153 -4.17 -2.04 2.34
CA HIS A 153 -3.68 -1.03 1.41
C HIS A 153 -2.42 -1.52 0.69
N ASN A 154 -2.05 -0.89 -0.43
CA ASN A 154 -0.87 -1.25 -1.21
C ASN A 154 0.39 -0.63 -0.58
N ILE A 155 0.90 -1.23 0.50
CA ILE A 155 1.97 -0.63 1.32
C ILE A 155 3.33 -1.30 1.16
N LEU A 156 3.43 -2.33 0.32
CA LEU A 156 4.61 -3.20 0.28
C LEU A 156 5.89 -2.40 0.00
N ALA A 157 5.85 -1.49 -0.98
CA ALA A 157 6.97 -0.60 -1.30
C ALA A 157 7.40 0.27 -0.09
N GLU A 158 6.47 0.72 0.73
CA GLU A 158 6.73 1.59 1.90
C GLU A 158 7.43 0.85 3.05
N LEU A 159 7.38 -0.49 3.05
CA LEU A 159 8.09 -1.31 4.03
C LEU A 159 9.58 -1.45 3.68
N SER A 160 9.96 -1.26 2.41
CA SER A 160 11.34 -1.43 1.93
C SER A 160 12.35 -0.59 2.70
N TYR A 161 12.09 0.71 2.85
CA TYR A 161 12.97 1.64 3.54
C TYR A 161 13.28 1.19 4.97
N HIS A 162 12.26 0.74 5.69
CA HIS A 162 12.40 0.34 7.09
C HIS A 162 13.20 -0.96 7.27
N PHE A 163 12.89 -1.99 6.48
CA PHE A 163 13.54 -3.29 6.64
C PHE A 163 14.95 -3.31 6.04
N LYS A 164 15.18 -2.57 4.96
CA LYS A 164 16.52 -2.38 4.38
C LYS A 164 17.45 -1.70 5.39
N ASP A 165 16.99 -0.64 6.04
CA ASP A 165 17.78 0.09 7.04
C ASP A 165 18.08 -0.77 8.28
N ARG A 166 17.11 -1.57 8.74
CA ARG A 166 17.29 -2.45 9.92
C ARG A 166 18.11 -3.71 9.66
N MET A 167 18.00 -4.29 8.46
CA MET A 167 18.62 -5.58 8.11
C MET A 167 19.30 -5.49 6.73
N PRO A 168 20.28 -4.58 6.55
CA PRO A 168 20.94 -4.38 5.26
C PRO A 168 21.81 -5.56 4.85
N SER A 169 22.34 -6.32 5.82
CA SER A 169 23.28 -7.41 5.54
C SER A 169 22.64 -8.79 5.43
N LEU A 170 21.31 -8.86 5.32
CA LEU A 170 20.55 -10.11 5.17
C LEU A 170 19.85 -10.16 3.81
N ASN A 171 19.76 -11.34 3.20
CA ASN A 171 18.84 -11.55 2.09
C ASN A 171 17.45 -11.76 2.67
N TRP A 172 16.49 -10.96 2.24
CA TRP A 172 15.12 -11.13 2.70
C TRP A 172 14.07 -10.83 1.63
N ILE A 173 12.92 -11.47 1.78
CA ILE A 173 11.77 -11.33 0.91
C ILE A 173 10.53 -11.08 1.78
N ILE A 174 9.75 -10.05 1.44
CA ILE A 174 8.42 -9.81 2.02
C ILE A 174 7.39 -10.02 0.91
N ILE A 175 6.50 -10.98 1.10
CA ILE A 175 5.43 -11.29 0.15
C ILE A 175 4.12 -10.66 0.60
N ASP A 176 3.51 -9.83 -0.24
CA ASP A 176 2.10 -9.45 -0.12
C ASP A 176 1.23 -10.53 -0.79
N ALA A 177 0.66 -11.41 0.04
CA ALA A 177 -0.19 -12.51 -0.41
C ALA A 177 -1.53 -12.03 -1.01
N SER A 178 -2.01 -10.83 -0.68
CA SER A 178 -3.24 -10.28 -1.29
C SER A 178 -3.04 -9.88 -2.75
N ARG A 179 -1.83 -9.40 -3.08
CA ARG A 179 -1.51 -8.86 -4.41
C ARG A 179 -0.61 -9.76 -5.24
N SER A 180 -0.06 -10.82 -4.65
CA SER A 180 0.93 -11.71 -5.28
C SER A 180 2.16 -10.91 -5.76
N ILE A 181 2.71 -10.07 -4.88
CA ILE A 181 3.91 -9.26 -5.16
C ILE A 181 4.93 -9.53 -4.06
N ALA A 182 6.18 -9.75 -4.44
CA ALA A 182 7.32 -9.84 -3.55
C ALA A 182 8.07 -8.51 -3.55
N LEU A 183 8.50 -8.08 -2.37
CA LEU A 183 9.58 -7.14 -2.17
C LEU A 183 10.83 -7.93 -1.80
N ILE A 184 11.84 -7.84 -2.64
CA ILE A 184 13.07 -8.62 -2.54
C ILE A 184 14.22 -7.67 -2.21
N HIS A 185 15.01 -8.04 -1.22
CA HIS A 185 16.22 -7.35 -0.83
C HIS A 185 17.39 -8.34 -0.87
N PRO A 186 18.27 -8.21 -1.87
CA PRO A 186 19.59 -8.82 -1.82
C PRO A 186 20.42 -8.13 -0.75
N LYS A 187 21.27 -8.91 -0.08
CA LYS A 187 22.23 -8.39 0.90
C LYS A 187 23.02 -7.20 0.34
N ASP A 188 23.16 -6.17 1.16
CA ASP A 188 23.92 -4.94 0.92
C ASP A 188 23.54 -4.23 -0.41
N SER A 189 22.28 -4.38 -0.85
CA SER A 189 21.78 -3.90 -2.15
C SER A 189 20.43 -3.16 -2.06
N GLU A 190 19.97 -2.58 -3.17
CA GLU A 190 18.65 -1.97 -3.26
C GLU A 190 17.54 -3.02 -3.34
N CYS A 191 16.38 -2.71 -2.76
CA CYS A 191 15.20 -3.55 -2.89
C CYS A 191 14.58 -3.41 -4.28
N TYR A 192 13.98 -4.48 -4.79
CA TYR A 192 13.14 -4.45 -5.99
C TYR A 192 11.85 -5.25 -5.75
N MET A 193 10.85 -5.02 -6.60
CA MET A 193 9.57 -5.72 -6.53
C MET A 193 9.37 -6.62 -7.74
N GLN A 194 8.73 -7.76 -7.52
CA GLN A 194 8.41 -8.73 -8.56
C GLN A 194 7.00 -9.29 -8.35
N THR A 195 6.22 -9.38 -9.42
CA THR A 195 4.96 -10.13 -9.41
C THR A 195 5.27 -11.61 -9.34
N ILE A 196 4.58 -12.31 -8.44
CA ILE A 196 4.78 -13.72 -8.16
C ILE A 196 3.62 -14.51 -8.77
N GLU A 197 3.91 -15.67 -9.35
CA GLU A 197 2.87 -16.60 -9.79
C GLU A 197 2.24 -17.37 -8.61
N LYS A 198 1.06 -17.94 -8.83
CA LYS A 198 0.32 -18.63 -7.75
C LYS A 198 1.07 -19.86 -7.20
N ASN A 199 1.71 -20.63 -8.08
CA ASN A 199 2.58 -21.76 -7.73
C ASN A 199 3.75 -21.33 -6.83
N GLU A 200 4.43 -20.23 -7.15
CA GLU A 200 5.52 -19.66 -6.36
C GLU A 200 5.04 -19.19 -4.99
N LEU A 201 3.84 -18.58 -4.91
CA LEU A 201 3.21 -18.20 -3.64
C LEU A 201 2.91 -19.42 -2.77
N GLU A 202 2.43 -20.51 -3.36
CA GLU A 202 2.17 -21.78 -2.64
C GLU A 202 3.48 -22.40 -2.12
N VAL A 203 4.55 -22.39 -2.93
CA VAL A 203 5.88 -22.85 -2.51
C VAL A 203 6.41 -21.99 -1.37
N ALA A 204 6.36 -20.66 -1.48
CA ALA A 204 6.80 -19.74 -0.44
C ALA A 204 6.03 -19.93 0.88
N THR A 205 4.72 -20.19 0.80
CA THR A 205 3.90 -20.51 1.97
C THR A 205 4.37 -21.79 2.66
N LYS A 206 4.64 -22.86 1.89
CA LYS A 206 5.16 -24.13 2.43
C LYS A 206 6.57 -23.99 3.03
N LEU A 207 7.45 -23.20 2.40
CA LEU A 207 8.80 -22.93 2.93
C LEU A 207 8.72 -22.20 4.29
N ASN A 208 7.77 -21.27 4.43
CA ASN A 208 7.50 -20.59 5.70
C ASN A 208 6.98 -21.53 6.80
N ASP A 209 6.54 -22.75 6.48
CA ASP A 209 6.08 -23.74 7.46
C ASP A 209 7.18 -24.71 7.90
N ILE A 210 8.40 -24.61 7.35
CA ILE A 210 9.52 -25.46 7.77
C ILE A 210 9.85 -25.16 9.24
N LYS A 211 9.84 -26.22 10.06
CA LYS A 211 10.08 -26.16 11.50
C LYS A 211 11.51 -25.74 11.79
N ASN A 212 11.70 -24.46 12.08
CA ASN A 212 12.97 -23.92 12.56
C ASN A 212 13.01 -23.95 14.10
N PRO A 213 14.08 -24.44 14.76
CA PRO A 213 14.21 -24.37 16.23
C PRO A 213 13.98 -22.97 16.83
N TYR A 214 14.25 -21.90 16.08
CA TYR A 214 14.00 -20.52 16.52
C TYR A 214 12.51 -20.18 16.71
N SER A 215 11.60 -20.84 15.99
CA SER A 215 10.16 -20.57 16.16
C SER A 215 9.67 -20.99 17.55
N LYS A 216 10.16 -22.13 18.05
CA LYS A 216 9.87 -22.63 19.40
C LYS A 216 10.45 -21.72 20.47
N LEU A 217 11.70 -21.28 20.30
CA LEU A 217 12.35 -20.33 21.22
C LEU A 217 11.57 -19.00 21.30
N TRP A 218 11.12 -18.48 20.15
CA TRP A 218 10.31 -17.28 20.10
C TRP A 218 8.99 -17.43 20.86
N LYS A 219 8.27 -18.54 20.67
CA LYS A 219 7.02 -18.81 21.40
C LYS A 219 7.24 -18.87 22.91
N VAL A 220 8.25 -19.60 23.36
CA VAL A 220 8.62 -19.67 24.78
C VAL A 220 8.93 -18.27 25.33
N PHE A 221 9.71 -17.46 24.61
CA PHE A 221 9.97 -16.08 25.00
C PHE A 221 8.69 -15.23 25.09
N PHE A 222 7.83 -15.32 24.07
CA PHE A 222 6.59 -14.57 23.99
C PHE A 222 5.63 -14.90 25.15
N GLU A 223 5.52 -16.19 25.49
CA GLU A 223 4.69 -16.66 26.61
C GLU A 223 5.27 -16.19 27.96
N ASN A 224 6.58 -16.32 28.17
CA ASN A 224 7.21 -15.99 29.46
C ASN A 224 7.32 -14.49 29.74
N ILE A 225 7.35 -13.63 28.72
CA ILE A 225 7.37 -12.17 28.93
C ILE A 225 5.96 -11.60 29.13
N SER A 226 4.92 -12.39 28.86
CA SER A 226 3.53 -11.98 29.05
C SER A 226 3.20 -11.91 30.55
N ILE A 227 2.45 -10.89 30.95
CA ILE A 227 1.98 -10.70 32.33
C ILE A 227 0.51 -11.07 32.35
N GLU A 228 0.17 -12.21 32.95
CA GLU A 228 -1.18 -12.77 32.93
C GLU A 228 -2.23 -11.77 33.45
N GLU A 229 -1.90 -11.02 34.51
CA GLU A 229 -2.81 -10.03 35.10
C GLU A 229 -3.09 -8.83 34.19
N ARG A 230 -2.29 -8.63 33.13
CA ARG A 230 -2.46 -7.57 32.12
C ARG A 230 -3.09 -8.09 30.82
N GLU A 231 -3.48 -9.36 30.77
CA GLU A 231 -4.04 -9.93 29.55
C GLU A 231 -5.37 -9.27 29.18
N ASN A 232 -5.43 -8.73 27.95
CA ASN A 232 -6.64 -8.18 27.38
C ASN A 232 -6.77 -8.58 25.92
N VAL A 233 -7.40 -9.73 25.68
CA VAL A 233 -7.56 -10.32 24.34
C VAL A 233 -8.29 -9.37 23.39
N ASN A 234 -9.28 -8.60 23.88
CA ASN A 234 -10.03 -7.65 23.06
C ASN A 234 -9.14 -6.50 22.57
N LEU A 235 -8.33 -5.91 23.46
CA LEU A 235 -7.38 -4.87 23.08
C LEU A 235 -6.28 -5.41 22.16
N GLN A 236 -5.76 -6.61 22.46
CA GLN A 236 -4.77 -7.28 21.62
C GLN A 236 -5.32 -7.54 20.21
N ARG A 237 -6.61 -7.90 20.05
CA ARG A 237 -7.26 -8.09 18.75
C ARG A 237 -7.49 -6.77 18.00
N LYS A 238 -7.71 -5.66 18.70
CA LYS A 238 -7.78 -4.32 18.10
C LYS A 238 -6.42 -3.87 17.56
N ASN A 239 -5.35 -4.06 18.35
CA ASN A 239 -3.99 -3.64 17.98
C ASN A 239 -3.36 -4.58 16.95
N CYS A 240 -3.61 -5.89 17.08
CA CYS A 240 -3.15 -6.93 16.16
C CYS A 240 -4.34 -7.78 15.65
N PRO A 241 -5.05 -7.33 14.60
CA PRO A 241 -6.17 -8.04 14.00
C PRO A 241 -5.83 -9.45 13.53
N LEU A 242 -6.83 -10.36 13.56
CA LEU A 242 -6.66 -11.78 13.22
C LEU A 242 -6.04 -12.03 11.85
N ARG A 243 -6.36 -11.19 10.84
CA ARG A 243 -5.77 -11.29 9.50
C ARG A 243 -4.24 -11.19 9.52
N LYS A 244 -3.66 -10.40 10.43
CA LYS A 244 -2.20 -10.28 10.60
C LYS A 244 -1.62 -11.49 11.34
N ARG A 245 -2.35 -11.99 12.34
CA ARG A 245 -1.92 -13.12 13.18
C ARG A 245 -1.69 -14.41 12.40
N LYS A 246 -2.36 -14.60 11.26
CA LYS A 246 -2.17 -15.73 10.35
C LYS A 246 -0.69 -15.98 9.98
N TYR A 247 0.11 -14.92 9.91
CA TYR A 247 1.52 -14.99 9.52
C TYR A 247 2.50 -14.78 10.67
N MET A 248 2.00 -14.76 11.92
CA MET A 248 2.81 -14.46 13.10
C MET A 248 3.13 -15.73 13.88
N THR A 249 4.42 -15.99 14.10
CA THR A 249 4.95 -17.21 14.72
C THR A 249 4.26 -17.56 16.05
N GLU A 250 4.00 -16.57 16.89
CA GLU A 250 3.35 -16.72 18.21
C GLU A 250 1.89 -17.17 18.16
N PHE A 251 1.20 -17.04 17.01
CA PHE A 251 -0.22 -17.39 16.86
C PHE A 251 -0.47 -18.61 15.96
N ILE A 252 0.59 -19.24 15.45
CA ILE A 252 0.49 -20.42 14.58
C ILE A 252 0.43 -21.68 15.46
N ASP A 253 -0.72 -22.36 15.47
CA ASP A 253 -0.92 -23.65 16.14
C ASP A 253 -0.15 -24.77 15.41
N GLU A 254 0.76 -25.45 16.10
CA GLU A 254 1.48 -26.62 15.55
C GLU A 254 0.63 -27.90 15.53
N ASN A 255 -0.47 -27.93 16.29
CA ASN A 255 -1.31 -29.12 16.50
C ASN A 255 -2.50 -29.26 15.53
N LYS A 256 -2.65 -28.37 14.54
CA LYS A 256 -3.73 -28.46 13.54
C LYS A 256 -3.37 -29.26 12.30
N ASN A 257 -2.11 -29.66 12.16
CA ASN A 257 -1.58 -30.40 11.01
C ASN A 257 -1.05 -31.80 11.40
N ALA A 258 -1.52 -32.36 12.52
CA ALA A 258 -1.22 -33.72 12.98
C ALA A 258 -2.48 -34.58 12.95
#